data_AF-A0A0U5B0W6-F1
#
_entry.id   AF-A0A0U5B0W6-F1
#
_cell.length_a   1.000
_cell.length_b   1.000
_cell.length_c   1.000
_cell.angle_alpha   90.00
_cell.angle_beta   90.00
_cell.angle_gamma   90.00
#
_symmetry.space_group_name_H-M   'P 1'
#
loop_
_entity.id
_entity.type
_entity.pdbx_description
1 polymer ?
#
loop_
_entity_poly.entity_id
_entity_poly.type
_entity_poly.pdbx_seq_one_letter_code
_entity_poly.pdbx_strand_id
1 'polypeptide(L)'
;MVFVRHRSKKKEWLAILCTDLFLTEEEIIETYGIRWDIEVFFKCTKSLLRLQKEFHGRSYDLLVSHTTIVFSRYIVLAWQNRQSTDRRTLGGLFLALCEKVQ
;
A
#
# COMPACT_ATOMS: atom_id res chain seq x y z
N MET A 1 -14.76 -10.59 15.09
CA MET A 1 -15.07 -9.19 14.69
C MET A 1 -14.25 -8.27 15.58
N VAL A 2 -13.50 -7.33 15.00
CA VAL A 2 -12.57 -6.44 15.72
C VAL A 2 -12.99 -4.99 15.52
N PHE A 3 -13.00 -4.18 16.58
CA PHE A 3 -13.33 -2.75 16.51
C PHE A 3 -12.09 -1.89 16.81
N VAL A 4 -11.66 -1.10 15.83
CA VAL A 4 -10.51 -0.20 15.97
C VAL A 4 -11.02 1.23 16.15
N ARG A 5 -10.69 1.86 17.27
CA ARG A 5 -11.08 3.26 17.54
C ARG A 5 -10.14 4.22 16.83
N HIS A 6 -10.71 5.24 16.17
CA HIS A 6 -9.91 6.26 15.50
C HIS A 6 -9.11 7.10 16.52
N ARG A 7 -7.79 7.20 16.34
CA ARG A 7 -6.87 7.86 17.30
C ARG A 7 -7.21 9.33 17.53
N SER A 8 -7.56 10.07 16.48
CA SER A 8 -7.83 11.52 16.55
C SER A 8 -9.31 11.88 16.72
N LYS A 9 -10.22 10.94 16.44
CA LYS A 9 -11.67 11.21 16.43
C LYS A 9 -12.37 10.16 17.27
N LYS A 10 -12.52 10.44 18.56
CA LYS A 10 -12.97 9.46 19.57
C LYS A 10 -14.38 8.88 19.32
N LYS A 11 -15.20 9.51 18.48
CA LYS A 11 -16.54 9.03 18.10
C LYS A 11 -16.54 8.12 16.86
N GLU A 12 -15.45 8.08 16.11
CA GLU A 12 -15.33 7.24 14.91
C GLU A 12 -14.62 5.92 15.26
N TRP A 13 -15.17 4.83 14.74
CA TRP A 13 -14.65 3.48 14.90
C TRP A 13 -14.71 2.75 13.56
N LEU A 14 -13.79 1.81 13.37
CA LEU A 14 -13.70 0.94 12.22
C LEU A 14 -13.98 -0.49 12.67
N ALA A 15 -14.98 -1.14 12.09
CA ALA A 15 -15.22 -2.56 12.32
C ALA A 15 -14.56 -3.39 11.22
N ILE A 16 -13.77 -4.38 11.63
CA ILE A 16 -13.14 -5.35 10.76
C ILE A 16 -13.81 -6.72 11.00
N LEU A 17 -14.33 -7.28 9.93
CA LEU A 17 -14.92 -8.62 9.91
C LEU A 17 -13.88 -9.58 9.33
N CYS A 18 -13.64 -10.68 10.03
CA CYS A 18 -12.77 -11.76 9.59
C CYS A 18 -13.60 -13.05 9.56
N THR A 19 -13.38 -13.89 8.55
CA THR A 19 -14.00 -15.21 8.42
C THR A 19 -13.20 -16.30 9.14
N ASP A 20 -11.92 -16.06 9.39
CA ASP A 20 -11.07 -16.96 10.15
C ASP A 20 -11.24 -16.71 11.65
N LEU A 21 -11.50 -17.79 12.39
CA LEU A 21 -11.74 -17.79 13.83
C LEU A 21 -10.46 -18.06 14.65
N PHE A 22 -9.37 -18.47 14.00
CA PHE A 22 -8.10 -18.79 14.66
C PHE A 22 -7.12 -17.63 14.66
N LEU A 23 -7.37 -16.60 13.86
CA LEU A 23 -6.54 -15.39 13.82
C LEU A 23 -6.72 -14.55 15.08
N THR A 24 -5.60 -14.05 15.59
CA THR A 24 -5.56 -13.07 16.67
C THR A 24 -6.06 -11.70 16.20
N GLU A 25 -6.43 -10.84 17.15
CA GLU A 25 -6.89 -9.48 16.84
C GLU A 25 -5.78 -8.66 16.16
N GLU A 26 -4.53 -8.86 16.57
CA GLU A 26 -3.35 -8.22 16.01
C GLU A 26 -3.14 -8.59 14.54
N GLU A 27 -3.21 -9.88 14.19
CA GLU A 27 -3.05 -10.38 12.82
C GLU A 27 -4.15 -9.85 11.89
N ILE A 28 -5.39 -9.75 12.41
CA ILE A 28 -6.52 -9.16 11.67
C ILE A 28 -6.23 -7.68 11.36
N ILE A 29 -5.71 -6.93 12.35
CA ILE A 29 -5.37 -5.52 12.18
C ILE A 29 -4.19 -5.35 11.22
N GLU A 30 -3.15 -6.17 11.33
CA GLU A 30 -1.97 -6.14 10.45
C GLU A 30 -2.36 -6.42 8.99
N THR A 31 -3.15 -7.48 8.77
CA THR A 31 -3.66 -7.84 7.45
C THR A 31 -4.51 -6.70 6.86
N TYR A 32 -5.36 -6.08 7.67
CA TYR A 32 -6.13 -4.90 7.25
C TYR A 32 -5.22 -3.70 6.94
N GLY A 33 -4.14 -3.52 7.69
CA GLY A 33 -3.11 -2.51 7.44
C GLY A 33 -2.49 -2.67 6.05
N ILE A 34 -2.12 -3.89 5.66
CA ILE A 34 -1.59 -4.19 4.32
C ILE A 34 -2.64 -3.89 3.25
N ARG A 35 -3.91 -4.27 3.47
CA ARG A 35 -5.01 -3.96 2.54
C ARG A 35 -5.14 -2.46 2.29
N TRP A 36 -4.92 -1.63 3.31
CA TRP A 36 -5.04 -0.17 3.20
C TRP A 36 -4.07 0.45 2.18
N ASP A 37 -2.97 -0.24 1.85
CA ASP A 37 -2.02 0.21 0.82
C ASP A 37 -2.70 0.45 -0.53
N ILE A 38 -3.77 -0.29 -0.86
CA ILE A 38 -4.53 -0.05 -2.10
C ILE A 38 -5.21 1.32 -2.13
N GLU A 39 -5.65 1.82 -0.96
CA GLU A 39 -6.27 3.14 -0.85
C GLU A 39 -5.23 4.24 -1.00
N VAL A 40 -4.05 4.05 -0.41
CA VAL A 40 -2.90 4.94 -0.59
C VAL A 40 -2.47 4.96 -2.05
N PHE A 41 -2.41 3.80 -2.71
CA PHE A 41 -2.13 3.67 -4.14
C PHE A 41 -3.13 4.50 -4.97
N PHE A 42 -4.43 4.31 -4.79
CA PHE A 42 -5.44 5.05 -5.55
C PHE A 42 -5.43 6.56 -5.23
N LYS A 43 -5.14 6.93 -3.99
CA LYS A 43 -4.97 8.34 -3.60
C LYS A 43 -3.78 8.96 -4.33
N CYS A 44 -2.63 8.29 -4.36
CA CYS A 44 -1.42 8.78 -5.03
C CYS A 44 -1.57 8.83 -6.56
N THR A 45 -2.09 7.78 -7.17
CA THR A 45 -2.27 7.73 -8.64
C THR A 45 -3.23 8.80 -9.15
N LYS A 46 -4.34 9.05 -8.44
CA LYS A 46 -5.29 10.11 -8.80
C LYS A 46 -4.75 11.52 -8.56
N SER A 47 -4.10 11.76 -7.42
CA SER A 47 -3.67 13.12 -7.04
C SER A 47 -2.33 13.53 -7.63
N LEU A 48 -1.35 12.63 -7.67
CA LEU A 48 0.03 12.93 -8.08
C LEU A 48 0.30 12.53 -9.53
N LEU A 49 -0.25 11.39 -9.96
CA LEU A 49 0.01 10.82 -11.30
C LEU A 49 -1.12 11.07 -12.30
N ARG A 50 -2.04 11.99 -11.96
CA ARG A 50 -3.09 12.52 -12.84
C ARG A 50 -3.95 11.47 -13.56
N LEU A 51 -4.16 10.30 -12.94
CA LEU A 51 -4.90 9.16 -13.53
C LEU A 51 -6.22 9.56 -14.23
N GLN A 52 -6.97 10.52 -13.68
CA GLN A 52 -8.26 10.95 -14.25
C GLN A 52 -8.22 12.32 -14.94
N LYS A 53 -7.15 13.10 -14.78
CA LYS A 53 -7.10 14.51 -15.20
C LYS A 53 -6.18 14.76 -16.40
N GLU A 54 -5.36 13.77 -16.78
CA GLU A 54 -4.34 13.94 -17.81
C GLU A 54 -4.92 13.92 -19.23
N PHE A 55 -5.98 13.13 -19.47
CA PHE A 55 -6.55 12.99 -20.81
C PHE A 55 -8.06 12.73 -20.77
N HIS A 56 -8.81 13.28 -21.73
CA HIS A 56 -10.24 12.99 -21.94
C HIS A 56 -10.40 12.13 -23.20
N GLY A 57 -9.86 10.92 -23.14
CA GLY A 57 -9.86 9.97 -24.24
C GLY A 57 -11.21 9.29 -24.37
N ARG A 58 -11.75 9.22 -25.59
CA ARG A 58 -13.01 8.50 -25.86
C ARG A 58 -12.80 7.04 -26.31
N SER A 59 -11.55 6.64 -26.55
CA SER A 59 -11.20 5.30 -27.01
C SER A 59 -10.80 4.39 -25.84
N TYR A 60 -11.32 3.16 -25.82
CA TYR A 60 -11.01 2.20 -24.75
C TYR A 60 -9.53 1.82 -24.70
N ASP A 61 -8.88 1.61 -25.84
CA ASP A 61 -7.45 1.25 -25.90
C ASP A 61 -6.56 2.30 -25.25
N LEU A 62 -6.93 3.57 -25.40
CA LEU A 62 -6.22 4.69 -24.80
C LEU A 62 -6.39 4.71 -23.28
N LEU A 63 -7.60 4.44 -22.78
CA LEU A 63 -7.87 4.38 -21.33
C LEU A 63 -7.10 3.23 -20.66
N VAL A 64 -7.07 2.06 -21.31
CA VAL A 64 -6.30 0.91 -20.83
C VAL A 64 -4.82 1.24 -20.81
N SER A 65 -4.28 1.74 -21.93
CA SER A 65 -2.85 2.10 -22.04
C SER A 65 -2.43 3.14 -21.01
N HIS A 66 -3.24 4.21 -20.84
CA HIS A 66 -2.97 5.26 -19.86
C HIS A 66 -2.97 4.72 -18.43
N THR A 67 -3.97 3.93 -18.07
CA THR A 67 -4.05 3.32 -16.73
C THR A 67 -2.84 2.44 -16.46
N THR A 68 -2.43 1.61 -17.43
CA THR A 68 -1.25 0.75 -17.32
C THR A 68 0.03 1.56 -17.12
N ILE A 69 0.22 2.66 -17.87
CA ILE A 69 1.40 3.53 -17.73
C ILE A 69 1.43 4.18 -16.35
N VAL A 70 0.30 4.72 -15.88
CA VAL A 70 0.20 5.37 -14.57
C VAL A 70 0.50 4.39 -13.45
N PHE A 71 0.01 3.15 -13.55
CA PHE A 71 0.22 2.11 -12.55
C PHE A 71 1.68 1.65 -12.53
N SER A 72 2.27 1.37 -13.69
CA SER A 72 3.69 1.03 -13.81
C SER A 72 4.59 2.14 -13.24
N ARG A 73 4.28 3.40 -13.54
CA ARG A 73 4.99 4.57 -13.00
C ARG A 73 4.90 4.62 -11.47
N TYR A 74 3.72 4.36 -10.91
CA TYR A 74 3.59 4.30 -9.45
C TYR A 74 4.47 3.20 -8.85
N ILE A 75 4.48 1.99 -9.44
CA ILE A 75 5.24 0.86 -8.91
C ILE A 75 6.73 1.21 -8.84
N VAL A 76 7.29 1.78 -9.91
CA VAL A 76 8.70 2.18 -9.96
C VAL A 76 9.00 3.27 -8.92
N LEU A 77 8.15 4.30 -8.82
CA LEU A 77 8.34 5.37 -7.84
C LEU A 77 8.20 4.88 -6.40
N ALA A 78 7.25 4.01 -6.11
CA ALA A 78 7.06 3.41 -4.80
C ALA A 78 8.27 2.54 -4.41
N TRP A 79 8.79 1.75 -5.35
CA TRP A 79 10.02 0.99 -5.15
C TRP A 79 11.22 1.89 -4.87
N GLN A 80 11.43 2.92 -5.68
CA GLN A 80 12.52 3.88 -5.48
C GLN A 80 12.40 4.61 -4.13
N ASN A 81 11.19 5.03 -3.75
CA ASN A 81 10.94 5.69 -2.48
C ASN A 81 11.24 4.77 -1.28
N ARG A 82 10.91 3.48 -1.37
CA ARG A 82 11.28 2.48 -0.35
C ARG A 82 12.78 2.32 -0.24
N GLN A 83 13.49 2.20 -1.37
CA GLN A 83 14.96 2.12 -1.38
C GLN A 83 15.63 3.37 -0.78
N SER A 84 15.07 4.56 -1.03
CA SER A 84 15.64 5.82 -0.55
C SER A 84 15.29 6.15 0.91
N THR A 85 14.14 5.70 1.42
CA THR A 85 13.62 6.10 2.74
C THR A 85 13.85 5.04 3.80
N ASP A 86 13.90 3.76 3.41
CA ASP A 86 14.03 2.67 4.36
C ASP A 86 15.52 2.37 4.63
N ARG A 87 15.93 2.56 5.88
CA ARG A 87 17.27 2.15 6.35
C ARG A 87 17.33 0.66 6.69
N ARG A 88 16.18 -0.05 6.74
CA ARG A 88 16.09 -1.51 7.01
C ARG A 88 16.42 -2.38 5.80
N THR A 89 16.45 -1.85 4.59
CA THR A 89 16.98 -2.55 3.41
C THR A 89 18.45 -2.91 3.60
N LEU A 90 19.22 -2.07 4.32
CA LEU A 90 20.55 -2.45 4.82
C LEU A 90 20.49 -3.46 5.97
N GLY A 91 19.46 -3.41 6.83
CA GLY A 91 19.25 -4.38 7.90
C GLY A 91 19.14 -5.83 7.39
N GLY A 92 18.46 -6.04 6.26
CA GLY A 92 18.45 -7.34 5.58
C GLY A 92 19.83 -7.76 5.05
N LEU A 93 20.62 -6.81 4.54
CA LEU A 93 22.02 -7.05 4.14
C LEU A 93 22.90 -7.43 5.34
N PHE A 94 22.75 -6.74 6.47
CA PHE A 94 23.48 -7.04 7.70
C PHE A 94 23.06 -8.37 8.32
N LEU A 95 21.77 -8.73 8.28
CA LEU A 95 21.29 -10.04 8.74
C LEU A 95 21.86 -11.18 7.87
N ALA A 96 21.83 -11.02 6.55
CA ALA A 96 22.40 -11.99 5.61
C ALA A 96 23.93 -12.09 5.70
N LEU A 97 24.62 -11.01 6.10
CA LEU A 97 26.05 -11.03 6.41
C LEU A 97 26.33 -11.73 7.75
N CYS A 98 25.51 -11.52 8.78
CA CYS A 98 25.64 -12.22 10.06
C CYS A 98 25.40 -13.72 9.93
N GLU A 99 24.44 -14.17 9.12
CA GLU A 99 24.24 -15.61 8.81
C GLU A 99 25.44 -16.26 8.11
N LYS A 100 26.27 -15.48 7.40
CA LYS A 100 27.47 -15.99 6.71
C LYS A 100 28.74 -16.00 7.57
N VAL A 101 28.68 -15.43 8.78
CA VAL A 101 29.84 -15.28 9.68
C VAL A 101 29.82 -16.33 10.81
N GLN A 102 28.80 -17.20 10.85
CA GLN A 102 28.70 -18.32 11.78
C GLN A 102 28.99 -19.64 11.07
#